data_AF-A0A5B2YSD5-F1
#
_entry.id   AF-A0A5B2YSD5-F1
#
_cell.length_a   1.000
_cell.length_b   1.000
_cell.length_c   1.000
_cell.angle_alpha   90.00
_cell.angle_beta   90.00
_cell.angle_gamma   90.00
#
_symmetry.space_group_name_H-M   'P 1'
#
loop_
_entity.id
_entity.type
_entity.pdbx_description
1 polymer ?
#
loop_
_entity_poly.entity_id
_entity_poly.type
_entity_poly.pdbx_seq_one_letter_code
_entity_poly.pdbx_strand_id
1 'polypeptide(L)' 'MSKIKFKKIQEKTLDELEKEINMYLESDEGSQFEVLNISIDKIEERKFPNNEEVLNAILILNAK' A
#
# COMPACT_ATOMS: atom_id res chain seq x y z
N MET A 1 -19.57 14.40 -4.90
CA MET A 1 -18.32 14.78 -4.19
C MET A 1 -17.35 13.64 -4.36
N SER A 2 -16.16 13.88 -4.91
CA SER A 2 -15.09 12.88 -4.99
C SER A 2 -14.68 12.46 -3.58
N LYS A 3 -14.70 11.16 -3.30
CA LYS A 3 -14.27 10.62 -2.01
C LYS A 3 -12.84 10.11 -2.14
N ILE A 4 -11.94 10.68 -1.35
CA ILE A 4 -10.55 10.23 -1.28
C ILE A 4 -10.43 9.15 -0.21
N LYS A 5 -9.67 8.09 -0.51
CA LYS A 5 -9.36 7.01 0.41
C LYS A 5 -7.86 6.78 0.48
N PHE A 6 -7.36 6.55 1.68
CA PHE A 6 -5.97 6.18 1.92
C PHE A 6 -5.90 4.71 2.29
N LYS A 7 -5.04 3.95 1.62
CA LYS A 7 -4.77 2.55 1.94
C LYS A 7 -3.28 2.39 2.21
N LYS A 8 -2.94 1.71 3.31
CA LYS A 8 -1.57 1.38 3.69
C LYS A 8 -1.34 -0.12 3.46
N ILE A 9 -0.25 -0.48 2.80
CA ILE A 9 0.18 -1.88 2.57
C ILE A 9 1.66 -1.94 2.95
N GLN A 10 2.06 -2.96 3.73
CA GLN A 10 3.44 -3.11 4.21
C GLN A 10 3.96 -4.49 3.87
N GLU A 11 5.10 -4.56 3.18
CA GLU A 11 5.71 -5.82 2.76
C GLU A 11 7.24 -5.75 2.84
N LYS A 12 7.91 -6.91 2.82
CA LYS A 12 9.37 -6.98 3.00
C LYS A 12 10.14 -6.64 1.72
N THR A 13 9.56 -6.94 0.57
CA THR A 13 10.16 -6.72 -0.75
C THR A 13 9.26 -5.93 -1.68
N LEU A 14 9.84 -5.31 -2.71
CA LEU A 14 9.07 -4.57 -3.72
C LEU A 14 8.12 -5.50 -4.49
N ASP A 15 8.55 -6.74 -4.80
CA ASP A 15 7.74 -7.72 -5.51
C ASP A 15 6.50 -8.15 -4.71
N GLU A 16 6.65 -8.37 -3.40
CA GLU A 16 5.52 -8.66 -2.51
C GLU A 16 4.57 -7.47 -2.41
N LEU A 17 5.13 -6.26 -2.31
CA LEU A 17 4.36 -5.02 -2.22
C LEU A 17 3.54 -4.78 -3.49
N GLU A 18 4.14 -4.98 -4.67
CA GLU A 18 3.45 -4.87 -5.96
C GLU A 18 2.32 -5.89 -6.06
N LYS A 19 2.58 -7.13 -5.67
CA LYS A 19 1.58 -8.21 -5.71
C LYS A 19 0.38 -7.89 -4.82
N GLU A 20 0.61 -7.45 -3.59
CA GLU A 20 -0.46 -7.09 -2.66
C GLU A 20 -1.23 -5.84 -3.11
N ILE A 21 -0.54 -4.85 -3.68
CA ILE A 21 -1.19 -3.69 -4.29
C ILE A 21 -2.12 -4.13 -5.42
N ASN A 22 -1.64 -4.96 -6.34
CA ASN A 22 -2.43 -5.43 -7.48
C ASN A 22 -3.63 -6.28 -7.01
N MET A 23 -3.42 -7.20 -6.07
CA MET A 23 -4.51 -7.98 -5.45
C MET A 23 -5.57 -7.07 -4.81
N TYR A 24 -5.14 -6.01 -4.12
CA TYR A 24 -6.08 -5.05 -3.55
C TYR A 24 -6.87 -4.32 -4.64
N LEU A 25 -6.22 -3.84 -5.70
CA LEU A 25 -6.87 -3.11 -6.80
C LEU A 25 -7.86 -3.99 -7.60
N GLU A 26 -7.60 -5.29 -7.68
CA GLU A 26 -8.49 -6.27 -8.32
C GLU A 26 -9.66 -6.71 -7.42
N SER A 27 -9.61 -6.44 -6.12
CA SER A 27 -10.67 -6.81 -5.19
C SER A 27 -11.99 -6.05 -5.44
N ASP A 28 -13.10 -6.59 -4.93
CA ASP A 28 -14.42 -5.94 -4.96
C ASP A 28 -14.41 -4.54 -4.32
N GLU A 29 -13.52 -4.32 -3.35
CA GLU A 29 -13.33 -3.02 -2.72
C GLU A 29 -12.46 -2.09 -3.59
N GLY A 30 -11.28 -2.55 -4.02
CA GLY A 30 -10.33 -1.73 -4.77
C GLY A 30 -10.80 -1.35 -6.17
N SER A 31 -11.57 -2.22 -6.82
CA SER A 31 -12.14 -1.98 -8.15
C SER A 31 -13.08 -0.77 -8.22
N GLN A 32 -13.63 -0.34 -7.07
CA GLN A 32 -14.48 0.86 -6.95
C GLN A 32 -13.68 2.16 -6.92
N PHE A 33 -12.36 2.08 -6.88
CA PHE A 33 -11.48 3.24 -6.80
C PHE A 33 -10.52 3.31 -7.99
N GLU A 34 -10.07 4.53 -8.28
CA GLU A 34 -8.95 4.82 -9.17
C GLU A 34 -7.73 5.23 -8.34
N VAL A 35 -6.55 4.77 -8.75
CA VAL A 35 -5.30 5.16 -8.10
C VAL A 35 -4.93 6.57 -8.56
N LEU A 36 -4.86 7.50 -7.61
CA LEU A 36 -4.36 8.86 -7.88
C LEU A 36 -2.84 8.93 -7.69
N ASN A 37 -2.33 8.28 -6.65
CA ASN A 37 -0.91 8.27 -6.33
C ASN A 37 -0.55 7.06 -5.45
N ILE A 38 0.70 6.63 -5.52
CA ILE A 38 1.29 5.65 -4.61
C ILE A 38 2.62 6.21 -4.13
N SER A 39 2.82 6.25 -2.82
CA SER A 39 4.09 6.63 -2.19
C SER A 39 4.66 5.42 -1.45
N ILE A 40 5.94 5.12 -1.65
CA ILE A 40 6.60 3.97 -1.03
C ILE A 40 7.75 4.49 -0.15
N ASP A 41 7.68 4.17 1.13
CA ASP A 41 8.70 4.52 2.11
C ASP A 41 9.34 3.24 2.67
N LYS A 42 10.68 3.24 2.80
CA LYS A 42 11.38 2.19 3.53
C LYS A 42 11.40 2.55 5.02
N ILE A 43 10.81 1.68 5.84
CA ILE A 43 10.73 1.85 7.29
C ILE A 43 11.61 0.79 7.96
N GLU A 44 12.54 1.23 8.79
CA GLU A 44 13.25 0.35 9.71
C GLU A 44 12.40 0.18 10.97
N GLU A 45 11.72 -0.96 11.12
CA GLU A 45 11.07 -1.31 12.38
C GLU A 45 12.11 -1.84 13.36
N ARG A 46 12.47 -1.02 14.35
CA ARG A 46 13.31 -1.44 15.48
C ARG A 46 12.49 -2.33 16.42
N LYS A 47 12.47 -3.63 16.17
CA LYS A 47 11.94 -4.63 17.12
C LYS A 47 13.10 -5.38 17.79
N PHE A 48 13.56 -4.91 18.93
CA PHE A 48 14.62 -5.62 19.67
C PHE A 48 14.22 -7.09 19.89
N PRO A 49 15.05 -8.09 19.50
CA PRO A 49 16.46 -8.01 19.12
C PRO A 49 16.79 -7.87 17.61
N ASN A 50 15.80 -7.88 16.70
CA ASN A 50 16.02 -7.83 15.25
C ASN A 50 15.43 -6.55 14.62
N ASN A 51 16.25 -5.78 13.92
CA ASN A 51 15.73 -4.72 13.05
C ASN A 51 15.18 -5.38 11.78
N GLU A 52 13.88 -5.22 11.53
CA GLU A 52 13.26 -5.63 10.27
C GLU A 52 13.13 -4.40 9.36
N GLU A 53 13.64 -4.52 8.13
CA GLU A 53 13.37 -3.55 7.08
C GLU A 53 12.05 -3.94 6.40
N VAL A 54 11.11 -2.99 6.36
CA VAL A 54 9.81 -3.17 5.72
C VAL A 54 9.56 -2.00 4.77
N LEU A 55 9.00 -2.29 3.61
CA LEU A 55 8.49 -1.29 2.69
C LEU A 55 7.05 -0.97 3.05
N ASN A 56 6.70 0.30 2.94
CA ASN A 56 5.37 0.80 3.23
C ASN A 56 4.85 1.55 2.02
N ALA A 57 3.80 1.03 1.37
CA ALA A 57 3.06 1.74 0.33
C ALA A 57 1.84 2.46 0.94
N ILE A 58 1.72 3.74 0.63
CA ILE A 58 0.51 4.53 0.86
C ILE A 58 -0.13 4.81 -0.50
N LEU A 59 -1.31 4.24 -0.71
CA LEU A 59 -2.11 4.45 -1.90
C LEU A 59 -3.13 5.56 -1.61
N ILE A 60 -3.17 6.55 -2.49
CA ILE A 60 -4.19 7.60 -2.52
C ILE A 60 -5.15 7.24 -3.64
N LEU A 61 -6.40 7.01 -3.27
CA LEU A 61 -7.44 6.46 -4.12
C LEU A 61 -8.59 7.44 -4.24
N ASN A 62 -9.19 7.54 -5.42
CA ASN A 62 -10.41 8.30 -5.66
C ASN A 62 -11.57 7.35 -5.96
N ALA A 63 -12.73 7.57 -5.34
CA ALA A 63 -13.93 6.82 -5.69
C ALA A 63 -14.33 7.11 -7.15
N LYS A 64 -14.66 6.06 -7.88
CA LYS A 64 -15.26 6.14 -9.23
C LYS A 64 -16.67 6.71 -9.19
#